data_AF-A0A1I9GAP0-F1
#
_entry.id   AF-A0A1I9GAP0-F1
#
_cell.length_a   1.000
_cell.length_b   1.000
_cell.length_c   1.000
_cell.angle_alpha   90.00
_cell.angle_beta   90.00
_cell.angle_gamma   90.00
#
_symmetry.space_group_name_H-M   'P 1'
#
loop_
_entity.id
_entity.type
_entity.pdbx_description
1 polymer ?
#
loop_
_entity_poly.entity_id
_entity_poly.type
_entity_poly.pdbx_seq_one_letter_code
_entity_poly.pdbx_strand_id
1 'polypeptide(L)'
;RLRLDRGLIPVVRDAHVPAALLKLWLRSLPEPLLPDAFYLRCLAVCDQPEEACRIAELLPAVNRLVLAKLLELLQLLAEEETVKYTKMDVCNLAMVMAPNVLRCGSDDPRVIFDNARREMTFLKTLILHYDTSFIRSVS
;
A
#
# COMPACT_ATOMS: atom_id res chain seq x y z
N ARG A 1 -23.41 9.74 -7.16
CA ARG A 1 -22.04 10.04 -7.65
C ARG A 1 -21.37 10.91 -6.59
N LEU A 2 -20.16 10.54 -6.16
CA LEU A 2 -19.49 11.18 -5.02
C LEU A 2 -19.07 12.62 -5.39
N ARG A 3 -18.99 13.52 -4.40
CA ARG A 3 -18.58 14.93 -4.61
C ARG A 3 -17.18 15.06 -5.23
N LEU A 4 -16.30 14.09 -4.96
CA LEU A 4 -14.97 13.97 -5.55
C LEU A 4 -14.99 13.78 -7.07
N ASP A 5 -15.97 13.05 -7.61
CA ASP A 5 -16.13 12.86 -9.07
C ASP A 5 -16.41 14.17 -9.81
N ARG A 6 -16.77 15.23 -9.07
CA ARG A 6 -17.04 16.58 -9.56
C ARG A 6 -15.94 17.58 -9.21
N GLY A 7 -14.79 17.12 -8.72
CA GLY A 7 -13.68 17.98 -8.30
C GLY A 7 -13.94 18.78 -7.02
N LEU A 8 -15.01 18.48 -6.28
CA LEU A 8 -15.32 19.18 -5.03
C LEU A 8 -14.68 18.44 -3.86
N ILE A 9 -13.71 19.10 -3.20
CA ILE A 9 -13.10 18.59 -1.97
C ILE A 9 -14.17 18.60 -0.88
N PRO A 10 -14.59 17.44 -0.34
CA PRO A 10 -15.55 17.40 0.74
C PRO A 10 -14.90 17.92 2.02
N VAL A 11 -15.63 18.70 2.82
CA VAL A 11 -15.24 18.97 4.21
C VAL A 11 -15.41 17.67 4.98
N VAL A 12 -14.31 17.04 5.38
CA VAL A 12 -14.33 15.75 6.06
C VAL A 12 -13.97 15.94 7.53
N ARG A 13 -14.86 15.52 8.43
CA ARG A 13 -14.66 15.59 9.89
C ARG A 13 -14.17 14.28 10.50
N ASP A 14 -14.35 13.19 9.77
CA ASP A 14 -14.02 11.83 10.20
C ASP A 14 -12.88 11.29 9.34
N ALA A 15 -11.76 10.94 9.97
CA ALA A 15 -10.57 10.40 9.31
C ALA A 15 -10.80 9.01 8.66
N HIS A 16 -11.85 8.28 9.06
CA HIS A 16 -12.19 7.00 8.43
C HIS A 16 -12.70 7.19 7.00
N VAL A 17 -13.34 8.32 6.69
CA VAL A 17 -13.87 8.61 5.35
C VAL A 17 -12.74 8.74 4.30
N PRO A 18 -11.72 9.61 4.45
CA PRO A 18 -10.64 9.68 3.47
C PRO A 18 -9.82 8.38 3.43
N ALA A 19 -9.64 7.69 4.56
CA ALA A 19 -8.95 6.39 4.60
C ALA A 19 -9.71 5.32 3.80
N ALA A 20 -11.04 5.25 3.92
CA ALA A 20 -11.87 4.34 3.14
C ALA A 20 -11.85 4.68 1.65
N LEU A 21 -11.89 5.97 1.31
CA LEU A 21 -11.82 6.43 -0.09
C LEU A 21 -10.47 6.10 -0.73
N LEU A 22 -9.36 6.27 -0.02
CA LEU A 22 -8.03 5.90 -0.51
C LEU A 22 -7.96 4.39 -0.82
N LYS A 23 -8.39 3.55 0.11
CA LYS A 23 -8.44 2.09 -0.08
C LYS A 23 -9.34 1.70 -1.25
N LEU A 24 -10.51 2.34 -1.35
CA LEU A 24 -11.44 2.12 -2.45
C LEU A 24 -10.81 2.51 -3.80
N TRP A 25 -10.15 3.65 -3.87
CA TRP A 25 -9.49 4.11 -5.10
C TRP A 25 -8.43 3.12 -5.57
N LEU A 26 -7.50 2.73 -4.68
CA LEU A 26 -6.46 1.73 -4.97
C LEU A 26 -7.05 0.40 -5.46
N ARG A 27 -8.07 -0.10 -4.77
CA ARG A 27 -8.74 -1.36 -5.13
C ARG A 27 -9.53 -1.29 -6.44
N SER A 28 -10.00 -0.10 -6.83
CA SER A 28 -10.83 0.10 -8.02
C SER A 28 -10.02 0.40 -9.28
N LEU A 29 -8.69 0.43 -9.19
CA LEU A 29 -7.83 0.60 -10.36
C LEU A 29 -8.04 -0.57 -11.34
N PRO A 30 -8.00 -0.34 -12.67
CA PRO A 30 -8.11 -1.42 -13.65
C PRO A 30 -7.05 -2.51 -13.42
N GLU A 31 -5.79 -2.10 -13.23
CA GLU A 31 -4.64 -2.93 -12.86
C GLU A 31 -4.18 -2.57 -11.43
N PRO A 32 -3.74 -3.53 -10.59
CA PRO A 32 -3.33 -3.21 -9.22
C PRO A 32 -2.13 -2.25 -9.21
N LEU A 33 -1.95 -1.54 -8.09
CA LEU A 33 -0.82 -0.61 -7.95
C LEU A 33 0.52 -1.34 -8.15
N LEU A 34 0.64 -2.56 -7.63
CA LEU A 34 1.68 -3.51 -8.03
C LEU A 34 1.13 -4.37 -9.17
N PRO A 35 1.58 -4.16 -10.42
CA PRO A 35 1.04 -4.87 -11.58
C PRO A 35 1.18 -6.38 -11.47
N ASP A 36 0.27 -7.12 -12.10
CA ASP A 36 0.23 -8.60 -12.02
C ASP A 36 1.54 -9.25 -12.49
N ALA A 37 2.24 -8.61 -13.44
CA ALA A 37 3.55 -9.04 -13.92
C ALA A 37 4.64 -9.09 -12.82
N PHE A 38 4.49 -8.31 -11.74
CA PHE A 38 5.40 -8.29 -10.60
C PHE A 38 4.91 -9.13 -9.42
N TYR A 39 3.64 -9.56 -9.41
CA TYR A 39 2.99 -10.17 -8.25
C TYR A 39 3.77 -11.35 -7.66
N LEU A 40 4.08 -12.37 -8.48
CA LEU A 40 4.81 -13.55 -8.01
C LEU A 40 6.22 -13.21 -7.49
N ARG A 41 6.89 -12.23 -8.10
CA ARG A 41 8.21 -11.75 -7.63
C ARG A 41 8.09 -11.06 -6.28
N CYS A 42 7.06 -10.24 -6.08
CA CYS A 42 6.80 -9.59 -4.79
C CYS A 42 6.63 -10.65 -3.68
N LEU A 43 5.86 -11.70 -3.94
CA LEU A 43 5.67 -12.77 -2.96
C LEU A 43 6.97 -13.54 -2.71
N ALA A 44 7.80 -13.77 -3.73
CA ALA A 44 9.05 -14.52 -3.63
C ALA A 44 10.09 -13.84 -2.73
N VAL A 45 10.07 -12.51 -2.66
CA VAL A 45 11.04 -11.72 -1.89
C VAL A 45 10.39 -10.98 -0.72
N CYS A 46 9.21 -11.43 -0.26
CA CYS A 46 8.39 -10.70 0.70
C CYS A 46 9.10 -10.33 2.01
N ASP A 47 10.07 -11.14 2.42
CA ASP A 47 10.87 -11.01 3.64
C ASP A 47 12.33 -10.63 3.36
N GLN A 48 12.66 -10.19 2.14
CA GLN A 48 14.00 -9.79 1.71
C GLN A 48 14.01 -8.29 1.39
N PRO A 49 14.40 -7.42 2.34
CA PRO A 49 14.27 -5.97 2.20
C PRO A 49 14.90 -5.38 0.94
N GLU A 50 16.13 -5.76 0.64
CA GLU A 50 16.90 -5.21 -0.47
C GLU A 50 16.27 -5.59 -1.83
N GLU A 51 15.82 -6.84 -1.96
CA GLU A 51 15.17 -7.35 -3.17
C GLU A 51 13.76 -6.77 -3.33
N ALA A 52 13.00 -6.64 -2.24
CA ALA A 52 11.68 -6.02 -2.25
C ALA A 52 11.76 -4.56 -2.70
N CYS A 53 12.71 -3.79 -2.15
CA CYS A 53 12.94 -2.40 -2.57
C CYS A 53 13.39 -2.33 -4.03
N ARG A 54 14.23 -3.26 -4.51
CA ARG A 54 14.61 -3.31 -5.93
C ARG A 54 13.41 -3.57 -6.84
N ILE A 55 12.46 -4.41 -6.43
CA ILE A 55 11.21 -4.59 -7.20
C ILE A 55 10.44 -3.28 -7.29
N ALA A 56 10.29 -2.54 -6.18
CA ALA A 56 9.61 -1.25 -6.18
C ALA A 56 10.28 -0.24 -7.13
N GLU A 57 11.61 -0.25 -7.23
CA GLU A 57 12.36 0.61 -8.15
C GLU A 57 12.13 0.29 -9.64
N LEU A 58 11.85 -0.97 -9.96
CA LEU A 58 11.62 -1.47 -11.33
C LEU A 58 10.18 -1.23 -11.82
N LEU A 59 9.28 -0.74 -10.96
CA LEU A 59 7.92 -0.45 -11.35
C LEU A 59 7.87 0.67 -12.40
N PRO A 60 6.81 0.70 -13.23
CA PRO A 60 6.54 1.86 -14.08
C PRO A 60 6.54 3.15 -13.25
N ALA A 61 7.05 4.24 -13.83
CA ALA A 61 7.32 5.48 -13.08
C ALA A 61 6.10 5.99 -12.29
N VAL A 62 4.90 5.91 -12.88
CA VAL A 62 3.64 6.33 -12.22
C VAL A 62 3.31 5.43 -11.03
N ASN A 63 3.36 4.11 -11.20
CA ASN A 63 3.11 3.15 -10.12
C ASN A 63 4.12 3.33 -8.98
N ARG A 64 5.40 3.53 -9.29
CA ARG A 64 6.44 3.78 -8.29
C ARG A 64 6.17 5.06 -7.50
N LEU A 65 5.80 6.16 -8.16
CA LEU A 65 5.50 7.42 -7.48
C LEU A 65 4.27 7.31 -6.57
N VAL A 66 3.21 6.64 -7.03
CA VAL A 66 2.01 6.41 -6.22
C VAL A 66 2.33 5.49 -5.03
N LEU A 67 3.11 4.42 -5.25
CA LEU A 67 3.57 3.52 -4.19
C LEU A 67 4.44 4.27 -3.18
N ALA A 68 5.39 5.07 -3.62
CA ALA A 68 6.25 5.85 -2.73
C ALA A 68 5.44 6.84 -1.88
N LYS A 69 4.45 7.53 -2.46
CA LYS A 69 3.57 8.43 -1.70
C LYS A 69 2.68 7.66 -0.71
N LEU A 70 2.23 6.48 -1.08
CA LEU A 70 1.49 5.60 -0.18
C LEU A 70 2.36 5.15 0.99
N LEU A 71 3.58 4.67 0.71
CA LEU A 71 4.52 4.20 1.73
C LEU A 71 4.94 5.32 2.67
N GLU A 72 5.15 6.54 2.17
CA GLU A 72 5.45 7.72 3.00
C GLU A 72 4.34 8.00 4.02
N LEU A 73 3.07 7.96 3.57
CA LEU A 73 1.92 8.09 4.46
C LEU A 73 1.87 6.95 5.50
N LEU A 74 2.10 5.70 5.08
CA LEU A 74 2.06 4.55 5.99
C LEU A 74 3.20 4.59 7.01
N GLN A 75 4.39 5.07 6.61
CA GLN A 75 5.53 5.29 7.50
C GLN A 75 5.20 6.35 8.56
N LEU A 76 4.59 7.47 8.17
CA LEU A 76 4.12 8.51 9.11
C LEU A 76 3.07 7.97 10.09
N LEU A 77 2.13 7.15 9.60
CA LEU A 77 1.11 6.53 10.45
C LEU A 77 1.68 5.47 11.41
N ALA A 78 2.81 4.87 11.05
CA ALA A 78 3.51 3.88 11.85
C ALA A 78 4.45 4.48 12.92
N GLU A 79 4.66 5.81 12.92
CA GLU A 79 5.46 6.48 13.95
C GLU A 79 4.84 6.29 15.34
N GLU A 80 5.70 6.12 16.37
CA GLU A 80 5.27 5.79 17.73
C GLU A 80 4.23 6.78 18.28
N GLU A 81 4.40 8.07 18.01
CA GLU A 81 3.47 9.12 18.41
C GLU A 81 2.08 8.93 17.77
N THR A 82 2.01 8.54 16.50
CA THR A 82 0.74 8.27 15.82
C THR A 82 0.11 6.96 16.31
N VAL A 83 0.92 5.91 16.50
CA VAL A 83 0.47 4.59 16.96
C VAL A 83 -0.12 4.66 18.37
N LYS A 84 0.41 5.54 19.25
CA LYS A 84 -0.14 5.78 20.60
C LYS A 84 -1.64 6.09 20.58
N TYR A 85 -2.11 6.85 19.58
CA TYR A 85 -3.52 7.23 19.43
C TYR A 85 -4.31 6.29 18.51
N THR A 86 -3.75 5.92 17.35
CA THR A 86 -4.48 5.15 16.32
C THR A 86 -4.51 3.66 16.59
N LYS A 87 -3.53 3.14 17.35
CA LYS A 87 -3.27 1.70 17.56
C LYS A 87 -2.96 0.92 16.26
N MET A 88 -2.66 1.62 15.18
CA MET A 88 -2.33 1.05 13.88
C MET A 88 -0.82 0.94 13.72
N ASP A 89 -0.23 -0.13 14.25
CA ASP A 89 1.19 -0.43 14.00
C ASP A 89 1.43 -0.85 12.53
N VAL A 90 2.70 -1.01 12.16
CA VAL A 90 3.11 -1.47 10.81
C VAL A 90 2.41 -2.77 10.39
N CYS A 91 2.21 -3.71 11.31
CA CYS A 91 1.58 -4.99 11.01
C CYS A 91 0.09 -4.78 10.66
N ASN A 92 -0.63 -3.98 11.45
CA ASN A 92 -2.03 -3.64 11.22
C ASN A 92 -2.21 -2.83 9.94
N LEU A 93 -1.32 -1.88 9.65
CA LEU A 93 -1.32 -1.11 8.41
C LEU A 93 -1.09 -2.01 7.19
N ALA A 94 -0.08 -2.88 7.22
CA ALA A 94 0.19 -3.81 6.14
C ALA A 94 -1.00 -4.76 5.89
N MET A 95 -1.61 -5.27 6.96
CA MET A 95 -2.78 -6.16 6.90
C MET A 95 -3.97 -5.53 6.16
N VAL A 96 -4.29 -4.27 6.48
CA VAL A 96 -5.47 -3.62 5.87
C VAL A 96 -5.16 -3.02 4.49
N MET A 97 -3.89 -2.74 4.19
CA MET A 97 -3.49 -2.09 2.94
C MET A 97 -3.07 -3.05 1.84
N ALA A 98 -2.44 -4.18 2.16
CA ALA A 98 -1.92 -5.14 1.17
C ALA A 98 -2.97 -5.59 0.12
N PRO A 99 -4.23 -5.91 0.50
CA PRO A 99 -5.26 -6.32 -0.48
C PRO A 99 -5.72 -5.21 -1.43
N ASN A 100 -5.32 -3.96 -1.18
CA ASN A 100 -5.62 -2.82 -2.07
C ASN A 100 -4.43 -2.50 -2.99
N VAL A 101 -3.25 -3.04 -2.72
CA VAL A 101 -2.02 -2.78 -3.48
C VAL A 101 -1.67 -3.97 -4.39
N LEU A 102 -1.89 -5.19 -3.90
CA LEU A 102 -1.72 -6.45 -4.64
C LEU A 102 -3.08 -7.12 -4.86
N ARG A 103 -3.19 -7.95 -5.90
CA ARG A 103 -4.37 -8.79 -6.15
C ARG A 103 -3.94 -10.23 -6.44
N CYS A 104 -4.39 -11.17 -5.61
CA CYS A 104 -4.26 -12.58 -5.90
C CYS A 104 -5.21 -12.97 -7.05
N GLY A 105 -4.67 -13.52 -8.13
CA GLY A 105 -5.44 -14.01 -9.28
C GLY A 105 -5.93 -15.47 -9.16
N SER A 106 -5.77 -16.11 -8.00
CA SER A 106 -6.17 -17.50 -7.76
C SER A 106 -7.52 -17.58 -7.07
N ASP A 107 -8.35 -18.55 -7.47
CA ASP A 107 -9.62 -18.87 -6.81
C ASP A 107 -9.51 -19.98 -5.74
N ASP A 108 -8.37 -20.69 -5.65
CA ASP A 108 -8.14 -21.69 -4.59
C ASP A 108 -7.98 -21.01 -3.21
N PRO A 109 -8.86 -21.28 -2.23
CA PRO A 109 -8.79 -20.67 -0.90
C PRO A 109 -7.46 -20.87 -0.17
N ARG A 110 -6.76 -21.99 -0.42
CA ARG A 110 -5.46 -22.28 0.19
C ARG A 110 -4.40 -21.35 -0.36
N VAL A 111 -4.37 -21.17 -1.68
CA VAL A 111 -3.44 -20.27 -2.36
C VAL A 111 -3.73 -18.82 -1.97
N ILE A 112 -5.01 -18.43 -1.90
CA ILE A 112 -5.42 -17.10 -1.43
C ILE A 112 -4.89 -16.83 -0.02
N PHE A 113 -5.07 -17.78 0.90
CA PHE A 113 -4.63 -17.61 2.28
C PHE A 113 -3.10 -17.50 2.41
N ASP A 114 -2.36 -18.39 1.74
CA ASP A 114 -0.90 -18.37 1.76
C ASP A 114 -0.33 -17.09 1.12
N ASN A 115 -0.92 -16.66 0.00
CA ASN A 115 -0.52 -15.44 -0.67
C ASN A 115 -0.86 -14.20 0.16
N ALA A 116 -2.03 -14.13 0.79
CA ALA A 116 -2.41 -13.01 1.65
C ALA A 116 -1.36 -12.77 2.75
N ARG A 117 -0.83 -13.84 3.36
CA ARG A 117 0.27 -13.72 4.33
C ARG A 117 1.52 -13.10 3.72
N ARG A 118 1.92 -13.53 2.52
CA ARG A 118 3.11 -13.02 1.82
C ARG A 118 2.93 -11.60 1.31
N GLU A 119 1.73 -11.23 0.86
CA GLU A 119 1.36 -9.87 0.48
C GLU A 119 1.51 -8.90 1.67
N MET A 120 0.98 -9.29 2.84
CA MET A 120 1.14 -8.51 4.08
C MET A 120 2.61 -8.36 4.45
N THR A 121 3.39 -9.45 4.41
CA THR A 121 4.83 -9.40 4.70
C THR A 121 5.57 -8.50 3.72
N PHE A 122 5.29 -8.59 2.41
CA PHE A 122 5.93 -7.75 1.39
C PHE A 122 5.65 -6.27 1.63
N LEU A 123 4.39 -5.89 1.86
CA LEU A 123 4.05 -4.49 2.12
C LEU A 123 4.65 -4.00 3.43
N LYS A 124 4.66 -4.82 4.49
CA LYS A 124 5.35 -4.51 5.74
C LYS A 124 6.85 -4.25 5.52
N THR A 125 7.52 -5.10 4.75
CA THR A 125 8.93 -4.95 4.41
C THR A 125 9.19 -3.61 3.70
N LEU A 126 8.34 -3.24 2.73
CA LEU A 126 8.45 -1.93 2.08
C LEU A 126 8.20 -0.75 3.03
N ILE A 127 7.21 -0.84 3.92
CA ILE A 127 6.97 0.22 4.92
C ILE A 127 8.21 0.43 5.79
N LEU A 128 8.89 -0.64 6.20
CA LEU A 128 10.05 -0.56 7.09
C LEU A 128 11.35 -0.13 6.41
N HIS A 129 11.53 -0.43 5.13
CA HIS A 129 12.85 -0.37 4.49
C HIS A 129 12.93 0.49 3.23
N TYR A 130 11.80 0.81 2.59
CA TYR A 130 11.83 1.62 1.37
C TYR A 130 12.02 3.10 1.70
N ASP A 131 13.05 3.72 1.12
CA ASP A 131 13.32 5.15 1.31
C ASP A 131 12.30 5.99 0.54
N THR A 132 11.55 6.82 1.26
CA THR A 132 10.55 7.74 0.69
C THR A 132 10.98 9.21 0.79
N SER A 133 12.21 9.49 1.22
CA SER A 133 12.72 10.85 1.44
C SER A 133 12.60 11.75 0.21
N PHE A 134 12.74 11.18 -0.98
CA PHE A 134 12.62 11.89 -2.26
C PHE A 134 11.22 12.44 -2.55
N ILE A 135 10.17 11.94 -1.88
CA ILE A 135 8.79 12.45 -2.02
C ILE A 135 8.59 13.72 -1.19
N ARG A 136 9.31 13.86 -0.07
CA ARG A 136 9.18 15.01 0.85
C ARG A 136 9.66 16.32 0.24
N SER A 137 10.46 16.28 -0.82
CA SER A 137 10.94 17.47 -1.53
C SER A 137 9.89 18.11 -2.46
N VAL A 138 8.73 17.45 -2.66
CA VAL A 138 7.70 17.85 -3.62
C VAL A 138 6.40 18.31 -2.92
N SER A 139 6.29 18.17 -1.60
CA SER A 139 5.10 18.54 -0.80
C SER A 139 5.29 19.88 -0.11
#